data_AF-A0A3B8V1K0-F1
#
_entry.id   AF-A0A3B8V1K0-F1
#
_cell.length_a   1.000
_cell.length_b   1.000
_cell.length_c   1.000
_cell.angle_alpha   90.00
_cell.angle_beta   90.00
_cell.angle_gamma   90.00
#
_symmetry.space_group_name_H-M   'P 1'
#
loop_
_entity.id
_entity.type
_entity.pdbx_description
1 polymer ?
#
loop_
_entity_poly.entity_id
_entity_poly.type
_entity_poly.pdbx_seq_one_letter_code
_entity_poly.pdbx_strand_id
1 'polypeptide(L)'
;MTSPGFPTVTDTDSQSMLFEFWSLLVHPDFAEEFPLAPSAMGLLNAFLPIFLVAFIVTLLTVPLVRWLAVKFDIVDHPDGGRKVHTYPVAYLGGAAVFLGMIAAILASYVLPLLGGGSYRIVADYPIVPLAITLGMFAVFTTGIYDDILHWDPRLKIAGQLVAAAGLAISDIGTAATRGLIDPFFGGWFKEASTPYLIRVGDSAREVWVWSGIDPASLAYEWIWQPWYTVDGIYYWAGMVFITLLVLGACNAANLIDGLDGLLSGSVGIMAAGFVAVAVILAIVDHPESGPASNLAEAEAIEAVRAVAIARDDPGARTAWSEQARRDWIAAAAAAQAEGQAAIDAATSPGERAEALDLVKNARNVIDNVPWWIESVDLDGDGGWTADDDVLLDRFIETGIGPRPDWMAGSRLVLALALLGACLGFLPFNFNPAVIFLGDAGSLLLGYMCAVIILTLGSEGQTHYVIAGLIIFALPIMDTVLAILRRKLAGLPMSAPDRNHIHHILLRSFKSVKKAVVVLYTIDLVFVVLGVGLAAAVAFGFARYLLVYGVATVFFGMVGATAIKAALRHRWMMQTLEARGRDVVSEASAVPPAEESERDAG
;
A
#
# COMPACT_ATOMS: atom_id res chain seq x y z
N MET A 1 41.71 -30.34 -23.53
CA MET A 1 40.79 -29.19 -23.64
C MET A 1 39.48 -29.63 -23.03
N THR A 2 39.30 -29.30 -21.76
CA THR A 2 38.15 -29.66 -20.93
C THR A 2 37.17 -28.50 -20.94
N SER A 3 35.89 -28.80 -21.23
CA SER A 3 34.77 -27.87 -21.09
C SER A 3 34.66 -27.37 -19.65
N PRO A 4 34.32 -26.09 -19.39
CA PRO A 4 33.96 -25.66 -18.04
C PRO A 4 32.64 -26.31 -17.64
N GLY A 5 32.63 -27.00 -16.50
CA GLY A 5 31.43 -27.61 -15.92
C GLY A 5 30.64 -26.60 -15.09
N PHE A 6 29.31 -26.67 -15.19
CA PHE A 6 28.40 -25.98 -14.27
C PHE A 6 28.57 -26.52 -12.84
N PRO A 7 28.57 -25.66 -11.80
CA PRO A 7 28.63 -26.13 -10.43
C PRO A 7 27.30 -26.76 -10.02
N THR A 8 27.35 -28.01 -9.57
CA THR A 8 26.25 -28.68 -8.88
C THR A 8 26.05 -28.05 -7.51
N VAL A 9 24.90 -27.42 -7.28
CA VAL A 9 24.49 -26.87 -5.99
C VAL A 9 24.11 -28.02 -5.05
N THR A 10 25.04 -28.47 -4.22
CA THR A 10 24.78 -29.40 -3.12
C THR A 10 25.54 -28.94 -1.88
N ASP A 11 24.97 -27.96 -1.16
CA ASP A 11 25.02 -27.79 0.30
C ASP A 11 24.51 -26.38 0.64
N THR A 12 23.25 -26.26 1.05
CA THR A 12 22.71 -25.01 1.63
C THR A 12 22.76 -25.09 3.15
N ASP A 13 23.92 -24.74 3.70
CA ASP A 13 24.07 -24.47 5.12
C ASP A 13 23.34 -23.15 5.43
N SER A 14 22.28 -23.20 6.24
CA SER A 14 21.38 -22.07 6.54
C SER A 14 22.04 -20.77 7.05
N GLN A 15 23.35 -20.78 7.33
CA GLN A 15 24.14 -19.60 7.69
C GLN A 15 24.68 -18.80 6.49
N SER A 16 24.78 -19.38 5.28
CA SER A 16 25.22 -18.64 4.08
C SER A 16 24.13 -17.73 3.50
N MET A 17 22.85 -18.09 3.66
CA MET A 17 21.73 -17.33 3.06
C MET A 17 21.48 -15.96 3.71
N LEU A 18 21.74 -15.79 5.01
CA LEU A 18 21.69 -14.46 5.66
C LEU A 18 22.88 -13.58 5.25
N PHE A 19 24.01 -14.20 4.88
CA PHE A 19 25.17 -13.51 4.33
C PHE A 19 24.95 -13.11 2.86
N GLU A 20 24.28 -13.96 2.07
CA GLU A 20 23.77 -13.64 0.73
C GLU A 20 22.72 -12.52 0.76
N PHE A 21 21.81 -12.52 1.74
CA PHE A 21 20.87 -11.41 1.99
C PHE A 21 21.57 -10.07 2.26
N TRP A 22 22.61 -10.06 3.11
CA TRP A 22 23.38 -8.86 3.39
C TRP A 22 24.26 -8.41 2.22
N SER A 23 24.76 -9.36 1.42
CA SER A 23 25.50 -9.03 0.20
C SER A 23 24.57 -8.55 -0.93
N LEU A 24 23.33 -9.00 -1.05
CA LEU A 24 22.35 -8.42 -2.00
C LEU A 24 22.05 -6.94 -1.75
N LEU A 25 22.06 -6.51 -0.49
CA LEU A 25 21.83 -5.11 -0.11
C LEU A 25 23.10 -4.23 -0.20
N VAL A 26 24.30 -4.82 -0.28
CA VAL A 26 25.57 -4.11 -0.06
C VAL A 26 26.65 -4.39 -1.13
N HIS A 27 26.60 -5.51 -1.84
CA HIS A 27 27.63 -5.94 -2.80
C HIS A 27 27.34 -5.42 -4.23
N PRO A 28 28.34 -4.82 -4.89
CA PRO A 28 28.21 -4.29 -6.25
C PRO A 28 28.14 -5.35 -7.36
N ASP A 29 28.45 -6.63 -7.06
CA ASP A 29 28.73 -7.65 -8.08
C ASP A 29 27.46 -8.37 -8.62
N PHE A 30 26.29 -8.21 -7.99
CA PHE A 30 25.02 -8.77 -8.50
C PHE A 30 24.60 -8.13 -9.84
N ALA A 31 25.15 -6.95 -10.15
CA ALA A 31 24.96 -6.28 -11.43
C ALA A 31 25.66 -6.99 -12.61
N GLU A 32 26.60 -7.92 -12.36
CA GLU A 32 27.29 -8.65 -13.43
C GLU A 32 26.46 -9.82 -14.00
N GLU A 33 25.52 -10.36 -13.22
CA GLU A 33 24.69 -11.51 -13.61
C GLU A 33 23.37 -11.11 -14.31
N PHE A 34 22.86 -9.91 -14.01
CA PHE A 34 21.66 -9.32 -14.64
C PHE A 34 21.90 -7.83 -14.99
N PRO A 35 22.55 -7.52 -16.12
CA PRO A 35 23.08 -6.18 -16.43
C PRO A 35 22.05 -5.06 -16.66
N LEU A 36 20.75 -5.33 -16.51
CA LEU A 36 19.64 -4.42 -16.84
C LEU A 36 18.65 -4.17 -15.67
N ALA A 37 18.67 -4.96 -14.59
CA ALA A 37 17.84 -4.70 -13.40
C ALA A 37 18.50 -3.64 -12.48
N PRO A 38 17.82 -2.55 -12.10
CA PRO A 38 18.42 -1.54 -11.25
C PRO A 38 18.61 -2.08 -9.82
N SER A 39 19.83 -1.94 -9.30
CA SER A 39 20.14 -2.29 -7.92
C SER A 39 19.35 -1.42 -6.93
N ALA A 40 19.17 -1.90 -5.69
CA ALA A 40 18.59 -1.11 -4.60
C ALA A 40 19.24 0.29 -4.48
N MET A 41 20.56 0.32 -4.57
CA MET A 41 21.34 1.56 -4.55
C MET A 41 21.08 2.43 -5.78
N GLY A 42 20.94 1.82 -6.96
CA GLY A 42 20.55 2.52 -8.20
C GLY A 42 19.19 3.20 -8.08
N LEU A 43 18.18 2.49 -7.58
CA LEU A 43 16.84 3.03 -7.32
C LEU A 43 16.88 4.15 -6.28
N LEU A 44 17.54 3.94 -5.14
CA LEU A 44 17.65 4.97 -4.11
C LEU A 44 18.35 6.21 -4.64
N ASN A 45 19.43 6.08 -5.40
CA ASN A 45 20.14 7.22 -5.99
C ASN A 45 19.28 7.96 -7.03
N ALA A 46 18.53 7.22 -7.86
CA ALA A 46 17.65 7.79 -8.87
C ALA A 46 16.49 8.60 -8.25
N PHE A 47 15.89 8.10 -7.16
CA PHE A 47 14.75 8.73 -6.51
C PHE A 47 15.13 9.64 -5.32
N LEU A 48 16.39 9.66 -4.87
CA LEU A 48 16.88 10.53 -3.78
C LEU A 48 16.50 12.02 -3.96
N PRO A 49 16.56 12.62 -5.17
CA PRO A 49 16.14 14.00 -5.35
C PRO A 49 14.70 14.27 -4.90
N ILE A 50 13.79 13.30 -4.99
CA ILE A 50 12.39 13.44 -4.57
C ILE A 50 12.32 13.63 -3.05
N PHE A 51 13.05 12.81 -2.30
CA PHE A 51 13.21 12.96 -0.86
C PHE A 51 13.79 14.33 -0.51
N LEU A 52 14.88 14.75 -1.19
CA LEU A 52 15.55 16.02 -0.93
C LEU A 52 14.64 17.21 -1.23
N VAL A 53 13.88 17.18 -2.32
CA VAL A 53 12.92 18.24 -2.66
C VAL A 53 11.84 18.33 -1.58
N ALA A 54 11.23 17.21 -1.18
CA ALA A 54 10.24 17.22 -0.09
C ALA A 54 10.82 17.79 1.21
N PHE A 55 12.01 17.33 1.59
CA PHE A 55 12.71 17.75 2.79
C PHE A 55 13.04 19.24 2.78
N ILE A 56 13.72 19.72 1.73
CA ILE A 56 14.17 21.12 1.63
C ILE A 56 12.97 22.06 1.53
N VAL A 57 11.99 21.75 0.67
CA VAL A 57 10.81 22.60 0.51
C VAL A 57 10.03 22.67 1.82
N THR A 58 9.81 21.56 2.51
CA THR A 58 9.14 21.58 3.80
C THR A 58 9.94 22.41 4.81
N LEU A 59 11.23 22.11 4.99
CA LEU A 59 12.13 22.77 5.95
C LEU A 59 12.14 24.30 5.78
N LEU A 60 12.17 24.78 4.52
CA LEU A 60 12.17 26.22 4.20
C LEU A 60 10.78 26.86 4.31
N THR A 61 9.72 26.09 4.10
CA THR A 61 8.34 26.59 4.13
C THR A 61 7.80 26.71 5.56
N VAL A 62 8.25 25.85 6.50
CA VAL A 62 7.82 25.92 7.91
C VAL A 62 7.97 27.32 8.52
N PRO A 63 9.14 28.00 8.48
CA PRO A 63 9.27 29.33 9.09
C PRO A 63 8.35 30.37 8.46
N LEU A 64 8.10 30.29 7.14
CA LEU A 64 7.17 31.17 6.44
C LEU A 64 5.72 30.94 6.91
N VAL A 65 5.29 29.68 6.93
CA VAL A 65 3.94 29.30 7.36
C VAL A 65 3.71 29.64 8.83
N ARG A 66 4.71 29.41 9.69
CA ARG A 66 4.67 29.84 11.09
C ARG A 66 4.48 31.34 11.22
N TRP A 67 5.23 32.12 10.44
CA TRP A 67 5.09 33.59 10.44
C TRP A 67 3.68 34.01 9.99
N LEU A 68 3.13 33.40 8.94
CA LEU A 68 1.76 33.65 8.50
C LEU A 68 0.73 33.31 9.58
N ALA A 69 0.86 32.14 10.20
CA ALA A 69 -0.05 31.69 11.25
C ALA A 69 -0.08 32.67 12.44
N VAL A 70 1.09 33.13 12.91
CA VAL A 70 1.16 34.15 13.97
C VAL A 70 0.60 35.49 13.52
N LYS A 71 0.86 35.89 12.26
CA LYS A 71 0.37 37.18 11.72
C LYS A 71 -1.16 37.22 11.60
N PHE A 72 -1.79 36.10 11.30
CA PHE A 72 -3.24 35.97 11.15
C PHE A 72 -3.95 35.42 12.40
N ASP A 73 -3.24 35.33 13.53
CA ASP A 73 -3.76 34.81 14.82
C ASP A 73 -4.31 33.37 14.73
N ILE A 74 -3.74 32.55 13.83
CA ILE A 74 -4.02 31.12 13.71
C ILE A 74 -3.08 30.37 14.66
N VAL A 75 -3.32 30.54 15.96
CA VAL A 75 -2.49 29.98 17.04
C VAL A 75 -3.34 29.23 18.06
N ASP A 76 -2.83 28.10 18.55
CA ASP A 76 -3.44 27.34 19.62
C ASP A 76 -3.02 27.91 20.98
N HIS A 77 -4.02 28.33 21.77
CA HIS A 77 -3.81 28.95 23.07
C HIS A 77 -3.90 27.93 24.21
N PRO A 78 -3.07 28.04 25.26
CA PRO A 78 -3.10 27.10 26.39
C PRO A 78 -4.34 27.30 27.29
N ASP A 79 -5.09 26.22 27.53
CA ASP A 79 -6.36 26.26 28.30
C ASP A 79 -6.19 26.05 29.82
N GLY A 80 -5.00 26.29 30.39
CA GLY A 80 -4.78 26.29 31.85
C GLY A 80 -4.87 24.93 32.58
N GLY A 81 -4.95 23.80 31.87
CA GLY A 81 -4.91 22.47 32.52
C GLY A 81 -5.16 21.24 31.65
N ARG A 82 -5.73 21.40 30.44
CA ARG A 82 -5.95 20.28 29.48
C ARG A 82 -4.81 20.11 28.48
N LYS A 83 -4.23 21.22 27.99
CA LYS A 83 -3.19 21.26 26.96
C LYS A 83 -1.80 21.17 27.59
N VAL A 84 -0.86 20.52 26.88
CA VAL A 84 0.50 20.25 27.38
C VAL A 84 1.45 21.46 27.22
N HIS A 85 1.19 22.33 26.24
CA HIS A 85 1.99 23.53 25.99
C HIS A 85 1.61 24.67 26.96
N THR A 86 2.58 25.53 27.27
CA THR A 86 2.45 26.65 28.21
C THR A 86 2.47 28.02 27.53
N TYR A 87 2.65 28.08 26.21
CA TYR A 87 2.70 29.29 25.39
C TYR A 87 1.90 29.08 24.09
N PRO A 88 1.38 30.14 23.44
CA PRO A 88 0.67 30.00 22.17
C PRO A 88 1.56 29.41 21.06
N VAL A 89 1.07 28.39 20.36
CA VAL A 89 1.81 27.68 19.31
C VAL A 89 1.09 27.85 17.97
N ALA A 90 1.83 28.12 16.89
CA ALA A 90 1.24 28.28 15.55
C ALA A 90 0.53 27.01 15.07
N TYR A 91 -0.63 27.16 14.42
CA TYR A 91 -1.49 26.05 13.98
C TYR A 91 -1.67 26.10 12.45
N LEU A 92 -0.71 25.55 11.69
CA LEU A 92 -0.82 25.42 10.22
C LEU A 92 0.29 24.55 9.59
N GLY A 93 0.99 23.73 10.38
CA GLY A 93 2.19 23.01 9.95
C GLY A 93 1.96 22.08 8.77
N GLY A 94 0.75 21.53 8.65
CA GLY A 94 0.30 20.71 7.53
C GLY A 94 0.46 21.36 6.16
N ALA A 95 0.36 22.70 6.07
CA ALA A 95 0.57 23.40 4.80
C ALA A 95 2.01 23.31 4.30
N ALA A 96 2.99 23.34 5.20
CA ALA A 96 4.39 23.16 4.82
C ALA A 96 4.66 21.73 4.34
N VAL A 97 4.11 20.73 5.04
CA VAL A 97 4.19 19.31 4.65
C VAL A 97 3.53 19.09 3.29
N PHE A 98 2.33 19.62 3.07
CA PHE A 98 1.61 19.54 1.80
C PHE A 98 2.42 20.12 0.64
N LEU A 99 2.98 21.32 0.81
CA LEU A 99 3.80 21.97 -0.22
C LEU A 99 5.07 21.18 -0.53
N GLY A 100 5.72 20.60 0.48
CA GLY A 100 6.85 19.69 0.27
C GLY A 100 6.47 18.45 -0.53
N MET A 101 5.35 17.80 -0.19
CA MET A 101 4.85 16.63 -0.92
C MET A 101 4.52 16.96 -2.38
N ILE A 102 3.78 18.05 -2.63
CA ILE A 102 3.43 18.47 -3.99
C ILE A 102 4.69 18.82 -4.79
N ALA A 103 5.66 19.53 -4.20
CA ALA A 103 6.91 19.83 -4.89
C ALA A 103 7.69 18.57 -5.27
N ALA A 104 7.71 17.55 -4.41
CA ALA A 104 8.37 16.29 -4.69
C ALA A 104 7.66 15.45 -5.77
N ILE A 105 6.33 15.43 -5.76
CA ILE A 105 5.54 14.82 -6.84
C ILE A 105 5.78 15.56 -8.16
N LEU A 106 5.76 16.90 -8.17
CA LEU A 106 6.11 17.67 -9.37
C LEU A 106 7.54 17.39 -9.85
N ALA A 107 8.49 17.27 -8.92
CA ALA A 107 9.87 16.91 -9.25
C ALA A 107 9.95 15.55 -9.95
N SER A 108 9.11 14.56 -9.60
CA SER A 108 9.10 13.27 -10.30
C SER A 108 8.69 13.38 -11.77
N TYR A 109 7.88 14.38 -12.15
CA TYR A 109 7.56 14.67 -13.56
C TYR A 109 8.67 15.42 -14.29
N VAL A 110 9.43 16.25 -13.57
CA VAL A 110 10.46 17.12 -14.16
C VAL A 110 11.80 16.41 -14.31
N LEU A 111 12.19 15.58 -13.34
CA LEU A 111 13.50 14.90 -13.32
C LEU A 111 13.78 14.07 -14.59
N PRO A 112 12.83 13.27 -15.12
CA PRO A 112 13.00 12.57 -16.40
C PRO A 112 13.34 13.49 -17.58
N LEU A 113 12.77 14.71 -17.61
CA LEU A 113 12.95 15.67 -18.70
C LEU A 113 14.36 16.27 -18.73
N LEU A 114 15.11 16.17 -17.63
CA LEU A 114 16.48 16.69 -17.53
C LEU A 114 17.51 15.73 -18.18
N GLY A 115 17.10 14.52 -18.58
CA GLY A 115 17.76 13.71 -19.61
C GLY A 115 19.16 13.16 -19.31
N GLY A 116 19.61 13.09 -18.06
CA GLY A 116 20.98 12.65 -17.70
C GLY A 116 21.05 11.50 -16.68
N GLY A 117 21.99 10.57 -16.85
CA GLY A 117 22.39 9.60 -15.82
C GLY A 117 21.27 8.69 -15.28
N SER A 118 21.30 8.42 -13.97
CA SER A 118 20.33 7.57 -13.25
C SER A 118 18.88 8.05 -13.31
N TYR A 119 18.61 9.28 -13.80
CA TYR A 119 17.24 9.81 -13.93
C TYR A 119 16.44 9.15 -15.06
N ARG A 120 17.10 8.42 -15.98
CA ARG A 120 16.42 7.55 -16.95
C ARG A 120 15.59 6.48 -16.26
N ILE A 121 16.09 5.92 -15.15
CA ILE A 121 15.37 4.95 -14.33
C ILE A 121 14.03 5.53 -13.85
N VAL A 122 13.98 6.83 -13.51
CA VAL A 122 12.73 7.50 -13.09
C VAL A 122 11.75 7.65 -14.26
N ALA A 123 12.26 7.79 -15.51
CA ALA A 123 11.44 7.89 -16.71
C ALA A 123 10.74 6.57 -17.07
N ASP A 124 11.36 5.44 -16.69
CA ASP A 124 10.87 4.10 -17.00
C ASP A 124 9.75 3.65 -16.04
N TYR A 125 9.46 4.41 -14.98
CA TYR A 125 8.34 4.13 -14.08
C TYR A 125 7.15 5.05 -14.27
N PRO A 126 5.91 4.53 -14.19
CA PRO A 126 4.71 5.36 -14.29
C PRO A 126 4.58 6.34 -13.14
N ILE A 127 4.13 7.55 -13.49
CA ILE A 127 4.11 8.70 -12.60
C ILE A 127 2.86 8.66 -11.69
N VAL A 128 2.95 9.33 -10.53
CA VAL A 128 1.88 9.42 -9.52
C VAL A 128 0.53 9.82 -10.15
N PRO A 129 -0.50 8.95 -10.15
CA PRO A 129 -1.78 9.28 -10.78
C PRO A 129 -2.41 10.57 -10.24
N LEU A 130 -3.03 11.35 -11.13
CA LEU A 130 -3.69 12.62 -10.78
C LEU A 130 -4.70 12.44 -9.63
N ALA A 131 -5.41 11.31 -9.58
CA ALA A 131 -6.37 11.02 -8.53
C ALA A 131 -5.77 11.02 -7.11
N ILE A 132 -4.52 10.58 -6.95
CA ILE A 132 -3.82 10.64 -5.66
C ILE A 132 -3.62 12.11 -5.27
N THR A 133 -3.13 12.94 -6.19
CA THR A 133 -2.91 14.36 -5.91
C THR A 133 -4.22 15.11 -5.65
N LEU A 134 -5.29 14.83 -6.40
CA LEU A 134 -6.61 15.40 -6.15
C LEU A 134 -7.16 14.98 -4.78
N GLY A 135 -6.94 13.72 -4.38
CA GLY A 135 -7.28 13.25 -3.04
C GLY A 135 -6.48 13.96 -1.94
N MET A 136 -5.17 14.21 -2.16
CA MET A 136 -4.36 15.02 -1.26
C MET A 136 -4.96 16.42 -1.09
N PHE A 137 -5.31 17.09 -2.20
CA PHE A 137 -5.96 18.41 -2.15
C PHE A 137 -7.29 18.36 -1.40
N ALA A 138 -8.14 17.37 -1.66
CA ALA A 138 -9.43 17.23 -0.99
C ALA A 138 -9.28 17.05 0.53
N VAL A 139 -8.41 16.13 0.97
CA VAL A 139 -8.18 15.88 2.41
C VAL A 139 -7.51 17.06 3.09
N PHE A 140 -6.48 17.65 2.46
CA PHE A 140 -5.74 18.79 2.99
C PHE A 140 -6.61 20.03 3.13
N THR A 141 -7.36 20.39 2.08
CA THR A 141 -8.26 21.55 2.14
C THR A 141 -9.31 21.36 3.22
N THR A 142 -9.86 20.16 3.33
CA THR A 142 -10.81 19.82 4.38
C THR A 142 -10.23 20.01 5.79
N GLY A 143 -8.98 19.60 6.02
CA GLY A 143 -8.32 19.83 7.31
C GLY A 143 -7.96 21.30 7.55
N ILE A 144 -7.52 22.05 6.53
CA ILE A 144 -7.30 23.50 6.64
C ILE A 144 -8.58 24.23 7.03
N TYR A 145 -9.69 23.89 6.37
CA TYR A 145 -10.98 24.50 6.68
C TYR A 145 -11.41 24.19 8.12
N ASP A 146 -11.07 23.01 8.65
CA ASP A 146 -11.34 22.72 10.05
C ASP A 146 -10.46 23.53 11.00
N ASP A 147 -9.16 23.58 10.73
CA ASP A 147 -8.18 24.31 11.54
C ASP A 147 -8.55 25.81 11.67
N ILE A 148 -9.16 26.39 10.63
CA ILE A 148 -9.53 27.81 10.58
C ILE A 148 -10.99 28.05 11.00
N LEU A 149 -11.95 27.26 10.48
CA LEU A 149 -13.39 27.54 10.61
C LEU A 149 -14.12 26.65 11.62
N HIS A 150 -13.48 25.62 12.19
CA HIS A 150 -14.10 24.68 13.14
C HIS A 150 -15.43 24.08 12.63
N TRP A 151 -15.47 23.68 11.36
CA TRP A 151 -16.67 23.20 10.69
C TRP A 151 -17.08 21.75 11.07
N ASP A 152 -18.32 21.35 10.74
CA ASP A 152 -18.92 20.08 11.18
C ASP A 152 -18.05 18.84 10.79
N PRO A 153 -17.79 17.88 11.72
CA PRO A 153 -17.08 16.64 11.44
C PRO A 153 -17.57 15.85 10.21
N ARG A 154 -18.83 16.00 9.80
CA ARG A 154 -19.38 15.38 8.58
C ARG A 154 -18.70 15.88 7.31
N LEU A 155 -18.30 17.16 7.28
CA LEU A 155 -17.59 17.75 6.15
C LEU A 155 -16.16 17.22 6.05
N LYS A 156 -15.56 16.81 7.18
CA LYS A 156 -14.29 16.06 7.19
C LYS A 156 -14.39 14.73 6.48
N ILE A 157 -15.43 13.98 6.81
CA ILE A 157 -15.71 12.69 6.19
C ILE A 157 -15.98 12.88 4.69
N ALA A 158 -16.70 13.92 4.29
CA ALA A 158 -16.98 14.20 2.89
C ALA A 158 -15.70 14.38 2.04
N GLY A 159 -14.72 15.16 2.51
CA GLY A 159 -13.43 15.33 1.82
C GLY A 159 -12.65 14.02 1.68
N GLN A 160 -12.66 13.19 2.73
CA GLN A 160 -12.04 11.86 2.70
C GLN A 160 -12.76 10.89 1.75
N LEU A 161 -14.09 10.96 1.66
CA LEU A 161 -14.88 10.16 0.72
C LEU A 161 -14.62 10.56 -0.74
N VAL A 162 -14.46 11.86 -1.03
CA VAL A 162 -14.07 12.34 -2.36
C VAL A 162 -12.70 11.78 -2.75
N ALA A 163 -11.74 11.80 -1.82
CA ALA A 163 -10.42 11.22 -2.05
C ALA A 163 -10.48 9.71 -2.29
N ALA A 164 -11.23 8.96 -1.49
CA ALA A 164 -11.43 7.52 -1.66
C ALA A 164 -12.11 7.17 -3.00
N ALA A 165 -13.12 7.95 -3.41
CA ALA A 165 -13.79 7.78 -4.69
C ALA A 165 -12.83 8.03 -5.87
N GLY A 166 -11.99 9.05 -5.80
CA GLY A 166 -10.97 9.32 -6.83
C GLY A 166 -9.99 8.15 -7.02
N LEU A 167 -9.54 7.55 -5.91
CA LEU A 167 -8.69 6.35 -5.94
C LEU A 167 -9.41 5.17 -6.61
N ALA A 168 -10.66 4.89 -6.21
CA ALA A 168 -11.44 3.80 -6.78
C ALA A 168 -11.71 3.96 -8.29
N ILE A 169 -12.06 5.18 -8.74
CA ILE A 169 -12.29 5.49 -10.16
C ILE A 169 -11.02 5.28 -11.00
N SER A 170 -9.85 5.41 -10.37
CA SER A 170 -8.54 5.20 -11.02
C SER A 170 -7.98 3.79 -10.80
N ASP A 171 -8.80 2.86 -10.32
CA ASP A 171 -8.43 1.47 -10.00
C ASP A 171 -7.28 1.34 -8.97
N ILE A 172 -7.09 2.35 -8.13
CA ILE A 172 -6.06 2.33 -7.08
C ILE A 172 -6.63 1.58 -5.87
N GLY A 173 -6.15 0.35 -5.68
CA GLY A 173 -6.52 -0.49 -4.53
C GLY A 173 -7.73 -1.39 -4.76
N THR A 174 -8.41 -1.32 -5.90
CA THR A 174 -9.53 -2.22 -6.25
C THR A 174 -9.03 -3.65 -6.44
N ALA A 175 -7.85 -3.84 -7.04
CA ALA A 175 -7.20 -5.13 -7.23
C ALA A 175 -6.85 -5.85 -5.91
N ALA A 176 -6.48 -5.10 -4.86
CA ALA A 176 -6.19 -5.67 -3.55
C ALA A 176 -7.37 -6.49 -3.00
N THR A 177 -8.60 -6.11 -3.32
CA THR A 177 -9.78 -6.85 -2.87
C THR A 177 -9.96 -8.17 -3.60
N ARG A 178 -9.53 -8.28 -4.87
CA ARG A 178 -9.51 -9.57 -5.58
C ARG A 178 -8.66 -10.58 -4.81
N GLY A 179 -7.42 -10.23 -4.46
CA GLY A 179 -6.55 -11.13 -3.69
C GLY A 179 -7.02 -11.44 -2.27
N LEU A 180 -7.99 -10.68 -1.73
CA LEU A 180 -8.58 -10.93 -0.41
C LEU A 180 -9.76 -11.90 -0.50
N ILE A 181 -10.59 -11.75 -1.54
CA ILE A 181 -11.85 -12.47 -1.70
C ILE A 181 -11.64 -13.79 -2.45
N ASP A 182 -10.81 -13.78 -3.50
CA ASP A 182 -10.62 -14.91 -4.42
C ASP A 182 -10.17 -16.21 -3.71
N PRO A 183 -9.28 -16.20 -2.70
CA PRO A 183 -8.90 -17.43 -1.98
C PRO A 183 -10.07 -18.15 -1.28
N PHE A 184 -11.15 -17.45 -0.97
CA PHE A 184 -12.31 -18.01 -0.27
C PHE A 184 -13.48 -18.28 -1.20
N PHE A 185 -13.68 -17.43 -2.21
CA PHE A 185 -14.87 -17.43 -3.05
C PHE A 185 -14.59 -17.66 -4.55
N GLY A 186 -13.34 -17.63 -4.99
CA GLY A 186 -12.97 -17.71 -6.41
C GLY A 186 -13.47 -18.98 -7.10
N GLY A 187 -13.38 -20.13 -6.42
CA GLY A 187 -13.94 -21.39 -6.92
C GLY A 187 -15.46 -21.32 -7.11
N TRP A 188 -16.17 -20.77 -6.12
CA TRP A 188 -17.61 -20.58 -6.20
C TRP A 188 -18.00 -19.59 -7.31
N PHE A 189 -17.27 -18.49 -7.48
CA PHE A 189 -17.49 -17.56 -8.58
C PHE A 189 -17.33 -18.24 -9.93
N LYS A 190 -16.27 -19.03 -10.14
CA LYS A 190 -16.06 -19.78 -11.39
C LYS A 190 -17.19 -20.76 -11.69
N GLU A 191 -17.73 -21.44 -10.68
CA GLU A 191 -18.84 -22.38 -10.85
C GLU A 191 -20.16 -21.66 -11.15
N ALA A 192 -20.35 -20.47 -10.59
CA ALA A 192 -21.61 -19.72 -10.65
C ALA A 192 -21.65 -18.67 -11.76
N SER A 193 -20.59 -18.52 -12.55
CA SER A 193 -20.52 -17.57 -13.66
C SER A 193 -20.10 -18.21 -14.98
N THR A 194 -20.52 -17.59 -16.07
CA THR A 194 -20.18 -17.95 -17.45
C THR A 194 -19.22 -16.89 -18.01
N PRO A 195 -18.07 -17.27 -18.59
CA PRO A 195 -17.19 -16.32 -19.26
C PRO A 195 -17.78 -15.90 -20.61
N TYR A 196 -17.71 -14.59 -20.90
CA TYR A 196 -18.07 -14.00 -22.18
C TYR A 196 -16.92 -13.16 -22.71
N LEU A 197 -16.62 -13.29 -24.00
CA LEU A 197 -15.70 -12.40 -24.69
C LEU A 197 -16.47 -11.16 -25.15
N ILE A 198 -16.01 -9.99 -24.75
CA ILE A 198 -16.65 -8.72 -25.11
C ILE A 198 -15.63 -7.73 -25.66
N ARG A 199 -16.09 -6.89 -26.59
CA ARG A 199 -15.26 -5.84 -27.21
C ARG A 199 -15.44 -4.53 -26.44
N VAL A 200 -14.34 -3.97 -25.95
CA VAL A 200 -14.28 -2.68 -25.26
C VAL A 200 -13.30 -1.80 -26.02
N GLY A 201 -13.84 -0.85 -26.80
CA GLY A 201 -13.05 -0.11 -27.79
C GLY A 201 -12.41 -1.07 -28.78
N ASP A 202 -11.09 -0.97 -28.95
CA ASP A 202 -10.29 -1.80 -29.86
C ASP A 202 -9.83 -3.13 -29.22
N SER A 203 -10.14 -3.35 -27.94
CA SER A 203 -9.66 -4.52 -27.17
C SER A 203 -10.78 -5.53 -26.90
N ALA A 204 -10.48 -6.83 -27.01
CA ALA A 204 -11.35 -7.89 -26.52
C ALA A 204 -10.93 -8.30 -25.10
N ARG A 205 -11.89 -8.44 -24.19
CA ARG A 205 -11.65 -8.87 -22.81
C ARG A 205 -12.64 -9.96 -22.43
N GLU A 206 -12.17 -10.95 -21.68
CA GLU A 206 -13.02 -11.94 -21.04
C GLU A 206 -13.66 -11.34 -19.77
N VAL A 207 -14.98 -11.46 -19.66
CA VAL A 207 -15.75 -11.03 -18.49
C VAL A 207 -16.63 -12.17 -17.99
N TRP A 208 -16.53 -12.45 -16.70
CA TRP A 208 -17.29 -13.48 -16.01
C TRP A 208 -18.60 -12.90 -15.49
N VAL A 209 -19.72 -13.39 -16.01
CA VAL A 209 -21.09 -12.92 -15.72
C VAL A 209 -21.85 -14.03 -15.01
N TRP A 210 -22.66 -13.73 -13.99
CA TRP A 210 -23.43 -14.76 -13.30
C TRP A 210 -24.30 -15.60 -14.25
N SER A 211 -24.28 -16.90 -14.05
CA SER A 211 -25.01 -17.86 -14.86
C SER A 211 -26.51 -17.53 -14.87
N GLY A 212 -27.08 -17.41 -16.07
CA GLY A 212 -28.49 -17.07 -16.27
C GLY A 212 -28.78 -15.58 -16.51
N ILE A 213 -27.75 -14.72 -16.56
CA ILE A 213 -27.88 -13.31 -16.95
C ILE A 213 -27.52 -13.17 -18.43
N ASP A 214 -28.36 -12.42 -19.17
CA ASP A 214 -28.17 -12.15 -20.60
C ASP A 214 -26.98 -11.17 -20.80
N PRO A 215 -25.92 -11.57 -21.54
CA PRO A 215 -24.77 -10.70 -21.82
C PRO A 215 -25.12 -9.47 -22.66
N ALA A 216 -26.28 -9.40 -23.32
CA ALA A 216 -26.75 -8.20 -24.01
C ALA A 216 -26.89 -6.98 -23.07
N SER A 217 -27.01 -7.21 -21.75
CA SER A 217 -26.99 -6.17 -20.72
C SER A 217 -25.65 -5.44 -20.61
N LEU A 218 -24.54 -6.05 -21.06
CA LEU A 218 -23.20 -5.45 -21.00
C LEU A 218 -23.03 -4.26 -21.95
N ALA A 219 -23.85 -4.09 -22.99
CA ALA A 219 -23.62 -3.07 -24.02
C ALA A 219 -23.84 -1.61 -23.55
N TYR A 220 -24.43 -1.39 -22.37
CA TYR A 220 -24.93 -0.05 -21.98
C TYR A 220 -24.39 0.50 -20.65
N GLU A 221 -23.54 -0.22 -19.90
CA GLU A 221 -23.22 0.13 -18.50
C GLU A 221 -21.71 0.21 -18.17
N TRP A 222 -20.86 0.65 -19.10
CA TRP A 222 -19.40 0.60 -18.93
C TRP A 222 -18.78 1.68 -18.04
N ILE A 223 -19.56 2.64 -17.54
CA ILE A 223 -19.05 3.72 -16.67
C ILE A 223 -18.88 3.23 -15.22
N TRP A 224 -19.51 2.11 -14.84
CA TRP A 224 -19.40 1.50 -13.51
C TRP A 224 -19.37 -0.02 -13.65
N GLN A 225 -18.33 -0.69 -13.16
CA GLN A 225 -18.19 -2.15 -13.22
C GLN A 225 -19.51 -2.84 -12.79
N PRO A 226 -20.21 -3.58 -13.68
CA PRO A 226 -21.58 -4.01 -13.39
C PRO A 226 -21.61 -5.02 -12.25
N TRP A 227 -22.52 -4.83 -11.28
CA TRP A 227 -22.63 -5.68 -10.08
C TRP A 227 -22.89 -7.16 -10.36
N TYR A 228 -23.39 -7.47 -11.56
CA TYR A 228 -23.67 -8.82 -12.03
C TYR A 228 -22.47 -9.50 -12.71
N THR A 229 -21.31 -8.85 -12.71
CA THR A 229 -20.02 -9.45 -13.11
C THR A 229 -19.17 -9.77 -11.88
N VAL A 230 -18.32 -10.78 -11.98
CA VAL A 230 -17.38 -11.13 -10.90
C VAL A 230 -16.40 -9.98 -10.65
N ASP A 231 -15.92 -9.33 -11.71
CA ASP A 231 -15.07 -8.14 -11.62
C ASP A 231 -15.78 -6.94 -10.96
N GLY A 232 -17.08 -6.78 -11.21
CA GLY A 232 -17.90 -5.80 -10.51
C GLY A 232 -17.95 -6.04 -9.02
N ILE A 233 -18.09 -7.28 -8.55
CA ILE A 233 -18.09 -7.58 -7.12
C ILE A 233 -16.77 -7.19 -6.48
N TYR A 234 -15.64 -7.54 -7.13
CA TYR A 234 -14.31 -7.13 -6.66
C TYR A 234 -14.19 -5.61 -6.61
N TYR A 235 -14.69 -4.90 -7.62
CA TYR A 235 -14.70 -3.45 -7.67
C TYR A 235 -15.53 -2.81 -6.54
N TRP A 236 -16.79 -3.22 -6.37
CA TRP A 236 -17.69 -2.68 -5.34
C TRP A 236 -17.19 -2.99 -3.91
N ALA A 237 -16.69 -4.21 -3.68
CA ALA A 237 -16.04 -4.55 -2.42
C ALA A 237 -14.75 -3.73 -2.21
N GLY A 238 -13.99 -3.51 -3.29
CA GLY A 238 -12.80 -2.67 -3.31
C GLY A 238 -13.11 -1.22 -2.91
N MET A 239 -14.19 -0.64 -3.41
CA MET A 239 -14.61 0.71 -3.01
C MET A 239 -14.90 0.81 -1.52
N VAL A 240 -15.54 -0.21 -0.93
CA VAL A 240 -15.77 -0.26 0.52
C VAL A 240 -14.44 -0.38 1.27
N PHE A 241 -13.55 -1.26 0.82
CA PHE A 241 -12.23 -1.44 1.42
C PHE A 241 -11.38 -0.16 1.37
N ILE A 242 -11.25 0.47 0.21
CA ILE A 242 -10.55 1.75 0.00
C ILE A 242 -11.15 2.81 0.93
N THR A 243 -12.48 2.94 0.97
CA THR A 243 -13.16 3.93 1.81
C THR A 243 -12.86 3.70 3.29
N LEU A 244 -12.97 2.47 3.78
CA LEU A 244 -12.68 2.13 5.16
C LEU A 244 -11.21 2.40 5.52
N LEU A 245 -10.28 2.09 4.61
CA LEU A 245 -8.86 2.31 4.84
C LEU A 245 -8.51 3.80 4.84
N VAL A 246 -9.03 4.58 3.89
CA VAL A 246 -8.82 6.03 3.82
C VAL A 246 -9.42 6.72 5.05
N LEU A 247 -10.70 6.48 5.35
CA LEU A 247 -11.35 7.05 6.54
C LEU A 247 -10.62 6.61 7.81
N GLY A 248 -10.32 5.32 7.91
CA GLY A 248 -9.64 4.74 9.07
C GLY A 248 -8.27 5.38 9.30
N ALA A 249 -7.42 5.45 8.27
CA ALA A 249 -6.06 5.97 8.38
C ALA A 249 -6.02 7.48 8.65
N CYS A 250 -6.85 8.28 7.97
CA CYS A 250 -6.97 9.71 8.22
C CYS A 250 -7.36 9.99 9.68
N ASN A 251 -8.42 9.35 10.17
CA ASN A 251 -8.89 9.56 11.53
C ASN A 251 -7.93 8.96 12.57
N ALA A 252 -7.26 7.86 12.26
CA ALA A 252 -6.25 7.25 13.13
C ALA A 252 -5.01 8.14 13.30
N ALA A 253 -4.53 8.73 12.20
CA ALA A 253 -3.44 9.70 12.22
C ALA A 253 -3.85 10.96 13.01
N ASN A 254 -5.05 11.49 12.79
CA ASN A 254 -5.53 12.63 13.56
C ASN A 254 -5.62 12.35 15.07
N LEU A 255 -5.96 11.12 15.45
CA LEU A 255 -6.12 10.72 16.86
C LEU A 255 -4.78 10.56 17.59
N ILE A 256 -3.72 10.14 16.89
CA ILE A 256 -2.39 9.97 17.48
C ILE A 256 -1.62 11.29 17.59
N ASP A 257 -2.02 12.35 16.86
CA ASP A 257 -1.39 13.68 16.88
C ASP A 257 -1.70 14.49 18.16
N GLY A 258 -1.42 13.89 19.33
CA GLY A 258 -1.71 14.48 20.64
C GLY A 258 -0.47 14.94 21.41
N LEU A 259 0.74 14.74 20.88
CA LEU A 259 2.01 15.10 21.50
C LEU A 259 2.98 15.68 20.46
N ASP A 260 3.75 16.69 20.86
CA ASP A 260 4.80 17.33 20.04
C ASP A 260 5.73 16.29 19.38
N GLY A 261 5.73 16.28 18.05
CA GLY A 261 6.58 15.40 17.24
C GLY A 261 6.06 13.98 17.07
N LEU A 262 4.99 13.58 17.77
CA LEU A 262 4.56 12.18 17.77
C LEU A 262 4.14 11.72 16.37
N LEU A 263 3.10 12.32 15.78
CA LEU A 263 2.61 11.85 14.47
C LEU A 263 3.67 12.02 13.37
N SER A 264 4.29 13.20 13.28
CA SER A 264 5.25 13.49 12.20
C SER A 264 6.48 12.56 12.24
N GLY A 265 6.99 12.23 13.43
CA GLY A 265 8.10 11.28 13.56
C GLY A 265 7.67 9.82 13.41
N SER A 266 6.49 9.44 13.93
CA SER A 266 5.93 8.10 13.71
C SER A 266 5.72 7.82 12.22
N VAL A 267 5.11 8.76 11.49
CA VAL A 267 4.93 8.64 10.03
C VAL A 267 6.27 8.69 9.30
N GLY A 268 7.26 9.45 9.77
CA GLY A 268 8.62 9.40 9.24
C GLY A 268 9.24 8.00 9.35
N ILE A 269 9.09 7.33 10.49
CA ILE A 269 9.56 5.94 10.70
C ILE A 269 8.80 4.98 9.77
N MET A 270 7.48 5.10 9.66
CA MET A 270 6.65 4.30 8.75
C MET A 270 7.03 4.52 7.29
N ALA A 271 7.28 5.76 6.89
CA ALA A 271 7.69 6.13 5.53
C ALA A 271 9.02 5.49 5.16
N ALA A 272 10.00 5.42 6.08
CA ALA A 272 11.23 4.66 5.85
C ALA A 272 10.96 3.17 5.60
N GLY A 273 10.01 2.58 6.34
CA GLY A 273 9.52 1.23 6.08
C GLY A 273 8.87 1.07 4.71
N PHE A 274 8.02 2.01 4.32
CA PHE A 274 7.39 2.01 2.99
C PHE A 274 8.41 2.18 1.87
N VAL A 275 9.46 2.98 2.05
CA VAL A 275 10.58 3.09 1.09
C VAL A 275 11.25 1.73 0.94
N ALA A 276 11.54 1.02 2.03
CA ALA A 276 12.16 -0.30 1.98
C ALA A 276 11.28 -1.31 1.22
N VAL A 277 9.98 -1.36 1.51
CA VAL A 277 9.04 -2.23 0.77
C VAL A 277 8.96 -1.84 -0.71
N ALA A 278 8.87 -0.55 -1.03
CA ALA A 278 8.80 -0.08 -2.40
C ALA A 278 10.06 -0.45 -3.20
N VAL A 279 11.26 -0.37 -2.59
CA VAL A 279 12.51 -0.81 -3.21
C VAL A 279 12.53 -2.33 -3.41
N ILE A 280 12.10 -3.11 -2.42
CA ILE A 280 12.02 -4.58 -2.54
C ILE A 280 11.13 -4.98 -3.72
N LEU A 281 9.92 -4.41 -3.80
CA LEU A 281 8.99 -4.71 -4.87
C LEU A 281 9.49 -4.22 -6.22
N ALA A 282 10.10 -3.04 -6.27
CA ALA A 282 10.71 -2.56 -7.51
C ALA A 282 11.75 -3.57 -8.01
N ILE A 283 12.66 -4.07 -7.15
CA ILE A 283 13.68 -5.04 -7.52
C ILE A 283 13.08 -6.37 -8.00
N VAL A 284 12.08 -6.88 -7.27
CA VAL A 284 11.51 -8.21 -7.53
C VAL A 284 10.57 -8.21 -8.72
N ASP A 285 9.75 -7.17 -8.89
CA ASP A 285 8.75 -7.08 -9.97
C ASP A 285 9.32 -6.46 -11.27
N HIS A 286 10.65 -6.36 -11.41
CA HIS A 286 11.25 -5.90 -12.68
C HIS A 286 10.94 -6.88 -13.82
N PRO A 287 10.64 -6.38 -15.04
CA PRO A 287 10.29 -7.23 -16.20
C PRO A 287 11.31 -8.36 -16.49
N GLU A 288 12.56 -8.17 -16.09
CA GLU A 288 13.68 -9.04 -16.44
C GLU A 288 14.15 -9.98 -15.30
N SER A 289 13.54 -9.94 -14.11
CA SER A 289 14.02 -10.67 -12.91
C SER A 289 13.56 -12.15 -12.84
N GLY A 290 12.84 -12.65 -13.84
CA GLY A 290 12.38 -14.04 -13.88
C GLY A 290 13.28 -14.94 -14.74
N PRO A 291 13.75 -16.11 -14.26
CA PRO A 291 14.53 -17.05 -15.10
C PRO A 291 13.75 -17.61 -16.30
N ALA A 292 12.44 -17.38 -16.39
CA ALA A 292 11.57 -17.81 -17.49
C ALA A 292 11.27 -16.73 -18.55
N SER A 293 11.58 -15.44 -18.32
CA SER A 293 11.29 -14.37 -19.30
C SER A 293 12.33 -14.31 -20.42
N ASN A 294 13.58 -14.73 -20.18
CA ASN A 294 14.68 -14.55 -21.14
C ASN A 294 14.63 -15.40 -22.43
N LEU A 295 13.84 -16.47 -22.50
CA LEU A 295 13.71 -17.29 -23.73
C LEU A 295 12.46 -16.92 -24.52
N ALA A 296 11.30 -16.83 -23.85
CA ALA A 296 10.04 -16.49 -24.52
C ALA A 296 10.00 -15.03 -24.99
N GLU A 297 10.61 -14.10 -24.25
CA GLU A 297 10.65 -12.68 -24.62
C GLU A 297 11.67 -12.41 -25.73
N ALA A 298 12.81 -13.10 -25.72
CA ALA A 298 13.79 -13.03 -26.81
C ALA A 298 13.25 -13.62 -28.12
N GLU A 299 12.55 -14.76 -28.05
CA GLU A 299 11.86 -15.36 -29.20
C GLU A 299 10.68 -14.48 -29.68
N ALA A 300 9.95 -13.84 -28.77
CA ALA A 300 8.88 -12.92 -29.11
C ALA A 300 9.39 -11.60 -29.73
N ILE A 301 10.55 -11.10 -29.30
CA ILE A 301 11.21 -9.93 -29.89
C ILE A 301 11.78 -10.26 -31.28
N GLU A 302 12.37 -11.45 -31.48
CA GLU A 302 12.74 -11.93 -32.81
C GLU A 302 11.51 -12.12 -33.70
N ALA A 303 10.40 -12.62 -33.14
CA ALA A 303 9.14 -12.77 -33.83
C ALA A 303 8.59 -11.42 -34.32
N VAL A 304 8.56 -10.40 -33.47
CA VAL A 304 8.14 -9.04 -33.83
C VAL A 304 9.05 -8.41 -34.88
N ARG A 305 10.38 -8.62 -34.77
CA ARG A 305 11.33 -8.15 -35.79
C ARG A 305 11.12 -8.85 -37.13
N ALA A 306 10.82 -10.14 -37.14
CA ALA A 306 10.56 -10.89 -38.36
C ALA A 306 9.22 -10.49 -39.01
N VAL A 307 8.16 -10.20 -38.23
CA VAL A 307 6.91 -9.59 -38.74
C VAL A 307 7.17 -8.21 -39.34
N ALA A 308 7.97 -7.37 -38.66
CA ALA A 308 8.33 -6.04 -39.15
C ALA A 308 9.20 -6.10 -40.43
N ILE A 309 10.01 -7.15 -40.62
CA ILE A 309 10.79 -7.39 -41.84
C ILE A 309 9.90 -7.96 -42.96
N ALA A 310 8.88 -8.76 -42.63
CA ALA A 310 7.90 -9.28 -43.59
C ALA A 310 6.88 -8.23 -44.08
N ARG A 311 6.94 -6.99 -43.55
CA ARG A 311 6.13 -5.81 -43.91
C ARG A 311 6.13 -5.45 -45.40
N ASP A 312 7.06 -5.98 -46.20
CA ASP A 312 7.16 -5.70 -47.64
C ASP A 312 6.93 -6.91 -48.57
N ASP A 313 6.74 -8.14 -48.05
CA ASP A 313 6.52 -9.35 -48.89
C ASP A 313 5.29 -10.18 -48.43
N PRO A 314 4.17 -10.15 -49.17
CA PRO A 314 2.94 -10.88 -48.86
C PRO A 314 3.08 -12.40 -48.75
N GLY A 315 3.99 -13.02 -49.52
CA GLY A 315 4.15 -14.47 -49.56
C GLY A 315 4.95 -15.04 -48.37
N ALA A 316 5.82 -14.22 -47.79
CA ALA A 316 6.60 -14.56 -46.60
C ALA A 316 5.75 -14.52 -45.31
N ARG A 317 4.67 -13.71 -45.28
CA ARG A 317 3.82 -13.47 -44.10
C ARG A 317 3.05 -14.71 -43.64
N THR A 318 2.39 -15.40 -44.57
CA THR A 318 1.52 -16.55 -44.28
C THR A 318 2.32 -17.80 -43.91
N ALA A 319 3.50 -17.98 -44.52
CA ALA A 319 4.38 -19.10 -44.21
C ALA A 319 5.08 -18.93 -42.86
N TRP A 320 5.41 -17.69 -42.48
CA TRP A 320 6.11 -17.38 -41.25
C TRP A 320 5.19 -17.41 -40.02
N SER A 321 3.95 -16.91 -40.09
CA SER A 321 3.00 -16.93 -38.96
C SER A 321 2.58 -18.35 -38.55
N GLU A 322 2.34 -19.23 -39.53
CA GLU A 322 1.99 -20.63 -39.31
C GLU A 322 3.18 -21.44 -38.77
N GLN A 323 4.41 -21.07 -39.15
CA GLN A 323 5.64 -21.69 -38.68
C GLN A 323 5.99 -21.19 -37.27
N ALA A 324 5.94 -19.89 -37.01
CA ALA A 324 6.18 -19.29 -35.69
C ALA A 324 5.17 -19.78 -34.65
N ARG A 325 3.89 -19.91 -35.02
CA ARG A 325 2.86 -20.52 -34.15
C ARG A 325 3.17 -21.98 -33.83
N ARG A 326 3.64 -22.76 -34.82
CA ARG A 326 4.05 -24.15 -34.62
C ARG A 326 5.30 -24.26 -33.75
N ASP A 327 6.27 -23.38 -33.94
CA ASP A 327 7.52 -23.36 -33.19
C ASP A 327 7.29 -22.90 -31.74
N TRP A 328 6.41 -21.92 -31.51
CA TRP A 328 5.99 -21.47 -30.18
C TRP A 328 5.25 -22.55 -29.40
N ILE A 329 4.27 -23.22 -30.05
CA ILE A 329 3.56 -24.36 -29.44
C ILE A 329 4.51 -25.53 -29.19
N ALA A 330 5.48 -25.77 -30.08
CA ALA A 330 6.48 -26.82 -29.91
C ALA A 330 7.46 -26.52 -28.76
N ALA A 331 7.93 -25.27 -28.64
CA ALA A 331 8.81 -24.83 -27.56
C ALA A 331 8.09 -24.91 -26.19
N ALA A 332 6.84 -24.46 -26.12
CA ALA A 332 6.05 -24.56 -24.91
C ALA A 332 5.69 -26.01 -24.53
N ALA A 333 5.40 -26.87 -25.51
CA ALA A 333 5.20 -28.30 -25.30
C ALA A 333 6.50 -29.01 -24.87
N ALA A 334 7.66 -28.59 -25.38
CA ALA A 334 8.97 -29.08 -24.98
C ALA A 334 9.29 -28.68 -23.53
N ALA A 335 9.06 -27.42 -23.16
CA ALA A 335 9.22 -26.93 -21.78
C ALA A 335 8.26 -27.63 -20.80
N GLN A 336 7.03 -27.93 -21.23
CA GLN A 336 6.08 -28.72 -20.46
C GLN A 336 6.56 -30.18 -20.28
N ALA A 337 7.13 -30.79 -21.32
CA ALA A 337 7.67 -32.15 -21.25
C ALA A 337 8.93 -32.22 -20.37
N GLU A 338 9.80 -31.21 -20.43
CA GLU A 338 10.99 -31.08 -19.59
C GLU A 338 10.63 -30.86 -18.12
N GLY A 339 9.67 -29.97 -17.85
CA GLY A 339 9.14 -29.79 -16.50
C GLY A 339 8.47 -31.05 -15.95
N GLN A 340 7.76 -31.81 -16.79
CA GLN A 340 7.15 -33.09 -16.39
C GLN A 340 8.22 -34.16 -16.10
N ALA A 341 9.27 -34.24 -16.91
CA ALA A 341 10.41 -35.12 -16.66
C ALA A 341 11.16 -34.74 -15.38
N ALA A 342 11.28 -33.45 -15.07
CA ALA A 342 11.85 -32.96 -13.82
C ALA A 342 10.97 -33.27 -12.60
N ILE A 343 9.63 -33.25 -12.72
CA ILE A 343 8.70 -33.70 -11.67
C ILE A 343 8.88 -35.19 -11.38
N ASP A 344 9.09 -35.99 -12.43
CA ASP A 344 9.24 -37.44 -12.34
C ASP A 344 10.63 -37.83 -11.81
N ALA A 345 11.65 -37.01 -12.06
CA ALA A 345 13.01 -37.18 -11.55
C ALA A 345 13.24 -36.57 -10.16
N ALA A 346 12.36 -35.68 -9.69
CA ALA A 346 12.50 -35.00 -8.41
C ALA A 346 12.52 -35.98 -7.23
N THR A 347 13.59 -35.91 -6.44
CA THR A 347 13.80 -36.79 -5.28
C THR A 347 13.41 -36.12 -3.97
N SER A 348 13.28 -34.79 -3.97
CA SER A 348 12.83 -34.00 -2.83
C SER A 348 11.53 -33.21 -3.11
N PRO A 349 10.75 -32.88 -2.07
CA PRO A 349 9.57 -32.04 -2.21
C PRO A 349 9.84 -30.61 -2.75
N GLY A 350 11.08 -30.11 -2.59
CA GLY A 350 11.50 -28.81 -3.11
C GLY A 350 11.73 -28.82 -4.61
N GLU A 351 12.53 -29.78 -5.10
CA GLU A 351 12.76 -30.02 -6.54
C GLU A 351 11.45 -30.24 -7.29
N ARG A 352 10.53 -30.99 -6.68
CA ARG A 352 9.21 -31.27 -7.27
C ARG A 352 8.34 -30.01 -7.37
N ALA A 353 8.46 -29.09 -6.41
CA ALA A 353 7.71 -27.84 -6.40
C ALA A 353 8.22 -26.86 -7.47
N GLU A 354 9.54 -26.77 -7.64
CA GLU A 354 10.19 -25.96 -8.67
C GLU A 354 9.84 -26.47 -10.09
N ALA A 355 9.90 -27.79 -10.30
CA ALA A 355 9.48 -28.40 -11.56
C ALA A 355 7.97 -28.22 -11.83
N LEU A 356 7.13 -28.25 -10.79
CA LEU A 356 5.70 -27.95 -10.89
C LEU A 356 5.41 -26.50 -11.29
N ASP A 357 6.19 -25.54 -10.81
CA ASP A 357 6.05 -24.14 -11.22
C ASP A 357 6.55 -23.90 -12.64
N LEU A 358 7.58 -24.61 -13.09
CA LEU A 358 8.03 -24.62 -14.48
C LEU A 358 6.92 -25.12 -15.43
N VAL A 359 6.25 -26.22 -15.08
CA VAL A 359 5.10 -26.76 -15.85
C VAL A 359 3.90 -25.82 -15.83
N LYS A 360 3.59 -25.17 -14.70
CA LYS A 360 2.50 -24.19 -14.61
C LYS A 360 2.79 -22.94 -15.42
N ASN A 361 4.03 -22.45 -15.41
CA ASN A 361 4.44 -21.29 -16.19
C ASN A 361 4.40 -21.59 -17.69
N ALA A 362 4.90 -22.75 -18.11
CA ALA A 362 4.76 -23.22 -19.50
C ALA A 362 3.30 -23.33 -19.92
N ARG A 363 2.42 -23.85 -19.06
CA ARG A 363 0.98 -23.90 -19.32
C ARG A 363 0.33 -22.52 -19.37
N ASN A 364 0.72 -21.59 -18.50
CA ASN A 364 0.28 -20.19 -18.59
C ASN A 364 0.73 -19.54 -19.90
N VAL A 365 1.92 -19.86 -20.43
CA VAL A 365 2.38 -19.34 -21.73
C VAL A 365 1.58 -19.95 -22.90
N ILE A 366 1.15 -21.21 -22.79
CA ILE A 366 0.26 -21.88 -23.76
C ILE A 366 -1.17 -21.33 -23.69
N ASP A 367 -1.69 -21.13 -22.49
CA ASP A 367 -3.05 -20.64 -22.26
C ASP A 367 -3.17 -19.12 -22.51
N ASN A 368 -2.05 -18.39 -22.51
CA ASN A 368 -1.95 -16.97 -22.83
C ASN A 368 -1.17 -16.71 -24.13
N VAL A 369 -1.32 -17.59 -25.14
CA VAL A 369 -1.00 -17.20 -26.53
C VAL A 369 -1.64 -15.82 -26.76
N PRO A 370 -0.87 -14.79 -27.13
CA PRO A 370 -1.42 -13.45 -27.23
C PRO A 370 -2.66 -13.44 -28.13
N TRP A 371 -3.80 -12.98 -27.60
CA TRP A 371 -5.11 -12.98 -28.26
C TRP A 371 -5.13 -12.37 -29.67
N TRP A 372 -4.13 -11.57 -30.02
CA TRP A 372 -3.99 -10.98 -31.36
C TRP A 372 -3.41 -11.95 -32.40
N ILE A 373 -2.67 -12.99 -32.00
CA ILE A 373 -2.29 -14.09 -32.90
C ILE A 373 -3.54 -14.82 -33.39
N GLU A 374 -4.61 -14.82 -32.59
CA GLU A 374 -5.93 -15.35 -32.96
C GLU A 374 -6.85 -14.30 -33.62
N SER A 375 -6.53 -13.00 -33.51
CA SER A 375 -7.39 -11.92 -34.02
C SER A 375 -6.89 -11.25 -35.30
N VAL A 376 -5.66 -11.53 -35.74
CA VAL A 376 -5.28 -11.28 -37.14
C VAL A 376 -6.06 -12.30 -37.97
N ASP A 377 -6.92 -11.82 -38.86
CA ASP A 377 -7.66 -12.68 -39.79
C ASP A 377 -6.67 -13.35 -40.76
N LEU A 378 -6.18 -14.52 -40.36
CA LEU A 378 -5.22 -15.34 -41.09
C LEU A 378 -5.91 -16.41 -41.96
N ASP A 379 -7.25 -16.49 -41.90
CA ASP A 379 -8.03 -17.57 -42.51
C ASP A 379 -8.42 -17.31 -43.98
N GLY A 380 -8.04 -16.15 -44.54
CA GLY A 380 -7.80 -16.04 -45.98
C GLY A 380 -8.88 -15.37 -46.83
N ASP A 381 -9.66 -14.43 -46.31
CA ASP A 381 -10.60 -13.63 -47.12
C ASP A 381 -10.64 -12.12 -46.82
N GLY A 382 -10.06 -11.66 -45.71
CA GLY A 382 -9.83 -10.23 -45.43
C GLY A 382 -8.35 -9.86 -45.56
N GLY A 383 -7.96 -9.11 -46.59
CA GLY A 383 -6.58 -8.61 -46.69
C GLY A 383 -6.21 -7.70 -45.51
N TRP A 384 -4.93 -7.75 -45.09
CA TRP A 384 -4.30 -6.86 -44.10
C TRP A 384 -4.77 -5.41 -44.30
N THR A 385 -5.38 -4.82 -43.26
CA THR A 385 -5.96 -3.48 -43.26
C THR A 385 -5.05 -2.42 -42.61
N ALA A 386 -5.35 -1.14 -42.81
CA ALA A 386 -4.63 -0.04 -42.17
C ALA A 386 -4.79 -0.02 -40.63
N ASP A 387 -5.86 -0.65 -40.10
CA ASP A 387 -6.08 -0.76 -38.67
C ASP A 387 -5.11 -1.77 -38.02
N ASP A 388 -4.69 -2.78 -38.78
CA ASP A 388 -3.68 -3.76 -38.33
C ASP A 388 -2.28 -3.15 -38.28
N ASP A 389 -1.96 -2.17 -39.15
CA ASP A 389 -0.71 -1.38 -39.07
C ASP A 389 -0.67 -0.52 -37.80
N VAL A 390 -1.80 0.08 -37.41
CA VAL A 390 -1.91 0.87 -36.17
C VAL A 390 -1.78 -0.02 -34.93
N LEU A 391 -2.35 -1.24 -34.97
CA LEU A 391 -2.21 -2.22 -33.90
C LEU A 391 -0.77 -2.72 -33.76
N LEU A 392 -0.09 -2.98 -34.88
CA LEU A 392 1.31 -3.41 -34.91
C LEU A 392 2.28 -2.31 -34.45
N ASP A 393 2.08 -1.06 -34.89
CA ASP A 393 2.90 0.07 -34.44
C ASP A 393 2.69 0.33 -32.94
N ARG A 394 1.44 0.27 -32.45
CA ARG A 394 1.14 0.42 -31.02
C ARG A 394 1.66 -0.77 -30.20
N PHE A 395 1.79 -1.96 -30.80
CA PHE A 395 2.37 -3.16 -30.19
C PHE A 395 3.90 -3.07 -30.07
N ILE A 396 4.57 -2.55 -31.10
CA ILE A 396 6.01 -2.20 -31.07
C ILE A 396 6.27 -1.12 -30.00
N GLU A 397 5.35 -0.19 -29.79
CA GLU A 397 5.43 0.84 -28.76
C GLU A 397 5.17 0.31 -27.33
N THR A 398 4.42 -0.79 -27.14
CA THR A 398 3.94 -1.26 -25.83
C THR A 398 4.65 -2.49 -25.24
N GLY A 399 5.35 -3.29 -26.06
CA GLY A 399 6.24 -4.37 -25.59
C GLY A 399 5.54 -5.67 -25.12
N ILE A 400 6.21 -6.80 -25.29
CA ILE A 400 5.78 -8.15 -24.84
C ILE A 400 6.50 -8.45 -23.53
N GLY A 401 5.77 -8.58 -22.41
CA GLY A 401 6.30 -8.97 -21.11
C GLY A 401 5.25 -8.85 -20.00
N PRO A 402 5.43 -9.45 -18.81
CA PRO A 402 4.62 -9.11 -17.65
C PRO A 402 4.64 -7.58 -17.50
N ARG A 403 3.45 -6.96 -17.37
CA ARG A 403 3.39 -5.50 -17.24
C ARG A 403 4.29 -5.12 -16.05
N PRO A 404 5.28 -4.22 -16.22
CA PRO A 404 5.97 -3.68 -15.07
C PRO A 404 4.90 -3.13 -14.13
N ASP A 405 4.95 -3.51 -12.85
CA ASP A 405 3.97 -3.06 -11.87
C ASP A 405 3.80 -1.55 -12.01
N TRP A 406 2.61 -1.16 -12.47
CA TRP A 406 2.38 0.20 -12.94
C TRP A 406 2.40 1.22 -11.80
N MET A 407 2.45 0.73 -10.56
CA MET A 407 2.52 1.52 -9.35
C MET A 407 3.94 1.60 -8.74
N ALA A 408 4.94 0.89 -9.29
CA ALA A 408 6.26 0.75 -8.66
C ALA A 408 6.95 2.10 -8.42
N GLY A 409 7.05 2.95 -9.46
CA GLY A 409 7.61 4.30 -9.31
C GLY A 409 6.78 5.18 -8.40
N SER A 410 5.45 5.11 -8.52
CA SER A 410 4.53 5.85 -7.65
C SER A 410 4.77 5.53 -6.17
N ARG A 411 4.99 4.27 -5.79
CA ARG A 411 5.31 3.90 -4.39
C ARG A 411 6.59 4.56 -3.90
N LEU A 412 7.66 4.53 -4.71
CA LEU A 412 8.94 5.15 -4.38
C LEU A 412 8.80 6.67 -4.22
N VAL A 413 8.14 7.34 -5.17
CA VAL A 413 7.89 8.79 -5.12
C VAL A 413 7.14 9.16 -3.85
N LEU A 414 6.02 8.48 -3.58
CA LEU A 414 5.14 8.80 -2.46
C LEU A 414 5.81 8.52 -1.10
N ALA A 415 6.51 7.39 -0.96
CA ALA A 415 7.18 7.03 0.29
C ALA A 415 8.38 7.94 0.60
N LEU A 416 9.20 8.28 -0.41
CA LEU A 416 10.33 9.20 -0.25
C LEU A 416 9.88 10.64 -0.02
N ALA A 417 8.83 11.09 -0.73
CA ALA A 417 8.24 12.39 -0.48
C ALA A 417 7.70 12.48 0.96
N LEU A 418 6.98 11.45 1.42
CA LEU A 418 6.43 11.40 2.78
C LEU A 418 7.53 11.44 3.83
N LEU A 419 8.57 10.63 3.66
CA LEU A 419 9.75 10.62 4.53
C LEU A 419 10.43 11.99 4.57
N GLY A 420 10.67 12.60 3.40
CA GLY A 420 11.31 13.91 3.28
C GLY A 420 10.50 15.01 3.95
N ALA A 421 9.19 15.07 3.69
CA ALA A 421 8.31 16.07 4.27
C ALA A 421 8.22 15.94 5.80
N CYS A 422 8.09 14.70 6.32
CA CYS A 422 8.11 14.45 7.76
C CYS A 422 9.43 14.90 8.40
N LEU A 423 10.58 14.52 7.83
CA LEU A 423 11.89 14.91 8.36
C LEU A 423 12.18 16.41 8.23
N GLY A 424 11.64 17.08 7.20
CA GLY A 424 11.76 18.53 7.04
C GLY A 424 10.91 19.31 8.05
N PHE A 425 9.78 18.75 8.47
CA PHE A 425 8.88 19.35 9.46
C PHE A 425 9.31 19.08 10.91
N LEU A 426 9.82 17.87 11.19
CA LEU A 426 10.10 17.38 12.53
C LEU A 426 10.98 18.31 13.40
N PRO A 427 12.03 18.98 12.90
CA PRO A 427 12.84 19.90 13.72
C PRO A 427 12.05 21.03 14.38
N PHE A 428 10.93 21.46 13.78
CA PHE A 428 10.08 22.52 14.30
C PHE A 428 8.90 21.99 15.15
N ASN A 429 8.56 20.72 14.98
CA ASN A 429 7.43 20.08 15.64
C ASN A 429 7.84 19.22 16.84
N PHE A 430 9.11 18.79 16.91
CA PHE A 430 9.61 17.98 18.02
C PHE A 430 9.65 18.76 19.33
N ASN A 431 9.39 18.08 20.45
CA ASN A 431 9.20 18.72 21.75
C ASN A 431 10.43 19.55 22.21
N PRO A 432 10.25 20.84 22.58
CA PRO A 432 9.00 21.61 22.59
C PRO A 432 8.65 22.18 21.19
N ALA A 433 7.41 21.96 20.73
CA ALA A 433 6.98 22.38 19.39
C ALA A 433 6.88 23.91 19.25
N VAL A 434 7.26 24.43 18.08
CA VAL A 434 7.04 25.85 17.71
C VAL A 434 5.91 26.04 16.70
N ILE A 435 5.45 24.94 16.11
CA ILE A 435 4.30 24.85 15.20
C ILE A 435 3.67 23.46 15.31
N PHE A 436 2.35 23.41 15.39
CA PHE A 436 1.57 22.19 15.34
C PHE A 436 1.18 21.83 13.92
N LEU A 437 1.01 20.54 13.69
CA LEU A 437 0.68 19.99 12.38
C LEU A 437 -0.75 20.40 11.95
N GLY A 438 -1.71 20.34 12.87
CA GLY A 438 -3.13 20.63 12.62
C GLY A 438 -3.85 19.49 11.90
N ASP A 439 -5.17 19.56 11.82
CA ASP A 439 -5.99 18.57 11.13
C ASP A 439 -5.65 18.51 9.63
N ALA A 440 -5.24 19.65 9.04
CA ALA A 440 -4.73 19.70 7.67
C ALA A 440 -3.59 18.69 7.42
N GLY A 441 -2.61 18.65 8.33
CA GLY A 441 -1.46 17.79 8.15
C GLY A 441 -1.70 16.37 8.66
N SER A 442 -2.44 16.19 9.76
CA SER A 442 -2.67 14.86 10.33
C SER A 442 -3.53 13.99 9.42
N LEU A 443 -4.60 14.55 8.84
CA LEU A 443 -5.45 13.87 7.86
C LEU A 443 -4.67 13.58 6.58
N LEU A 444 -3.84 14.53 6.11
CA LEU A 444 -2.98 14.34 4.94
C LEU A 444 -1.98 13.19 5.15
N LEU A 445 -1.27 13.15 6.28
CA LEU A 445 -0.32 12.07 6.57
C LEU A 445 -1.02 10.70 6.65
N GLY A 446 -2.20 10.64 7.26
CA GLY A 446 -3.03 9.42 7.28
C GLY A 446 -3.47 8.98 5.87
N TYR A 447 -3.91 9.92 5.04
CA TYR A 447 -4.26 9.65 3.64
C TYR A 447 -3.07 9.10 2.85
N MET A 448 -1.89 9.70 2.99
CA MET A 448 -0.68 9.25 2.30
C MET A 448 -0.29 7.82 2.69
N CYS A 449 -0.35 7.48 3.98
CA CYS A 449 -0.13 6.11 4.44
C CYS A 449 -1.15 5.15 3.83
N ALA A 450 -2.44 5.50 3.81
CA ALA A 450 -3.48 4.67 3.19
C ALA A 450 -3.23 4.45 1.70
N VAL A 451 -2.91 5.50 0.95
CA VAL A 451 -2.61 5.42 -0.48
C VAL A 451 -1.43 4.49 -0.72
N ILE A 452 -0.32 4.66 0.00
CA ILE A 452 0.85 3.78 -0.15
C ILE A 452 0.47 2.33 0.16
N ILE A 453 -0.30 2.06 1.22
CA ILE A 453 -0.76 0.71 1.54
C ILE A 453 -1.63 0.11 0.42
N LEU A 454 -2.51 0.91 -0.20
CA LEU A 454 -3.34 0.48 -1.31
C LEU A 454 -2.51 0.19 -2.57
N THR A 455 -1.49 1.00 -2.85
CA THR A 455 -0.62 0.79 -4.02
C THR A 455 0.22 -0.47 -3.91
N LEU A 456 0.52 -0.96 -2.71
CA LEU A 456 1.17 -2.26 -2.50
C LEU A 456 0.34 -3.46 -2.98
N GLY A 457 -0.97 -3.29 -3.19
CA GLY A 457 -1.87 -4.33 -3.68
C GLY A 457 -2.31 -4.16 -5.14
N SER A 458 -1.60 -3.35 -5.94
CA SER A 458 -1.95 -3.03 -7.34
C SER A 458 -2.16 -4.26 -8.22
N GLU A 459 -1.38 -5.32 -8.01
CA GLU A 459 -1.45 -6.59 -8.75
C GLU A 459 -2.26 -7.66 -7.98
N GLY A 460 -3.10 -7.26 -7.02
CA GLY A 460 -3.86 -8.18 -6.17
C GLY A 460 -3.02 -8.88 -5.09
N GLN A 461 -1.78 -8.44 -4.87
CA GLN A 461 -0.85 -8.98 -3.89
C GLN A 461 -1.18 -8.52 -2.45
N THR A 462 -2.22 -9.10 -1.87
CA THR A 462 -2.75 -8.73 -0.54
C THR A 462 -1.77 -8.86 0.62
N HIS A 463 -0.76 -9.71 0.51
CA HIS A 463 0.25 -9.88 1.54
C HIS A 463 1.11 -8.63 1.73
N TYR A 464 1.36 -7.84 0.67
CA TYR A 464 2.06 -6.56 0.81
C TYR A 464 1.15 -5.47 1.38
N VAL A 465 -0.15 -5.52 1.11
CA VAL A 465 -1.14 -4.67 1.80
C VAL A 465 -1.12 -4.96 3.30
N ILE A 466 -1.06 -6.24 3.70
CA ILE A 466 -0.93 -6.64 5.11
C ILE A 466 0.39 -6.15 5.71
N ALA A 467 1.51 -6.28 4.99
CA ALA A 467 2.80 -5.72 5.42
C ALA A 467 2.70 -4.21 5.67
N GLY A 468 2.03 -3.47 4.78
CA GLY A 468 1.77 -2.05 4.93
C GLY A 468 0.86 -1.71 6.13
N LEU A 469 -0.18 -2.50 6.38
CA LEU A 469 -1.04 -2.36 7.56
C LEU A 469 -0.28 -2.65 8.87
N ILE A 470 0.68 -3.58 8.85
CA ILE A 470 1.57 -3.83 9.99
C ILE A 470 2.47 -2.62 10.22
N ILE A 471 3.08 -2.05 9.17
CA ILE A 471 3.86 -0.81 9.27
C ILE A 471 3.04 0.31 9.93
N PHE A 472 1.76 0.45 9.55
CA PHE A 472 0.83 1.45 10.09
C PHE A 472 0.07 0.99 11.34
N ALA A 473 0.54 -0.06 12.05
CA ALA A 473 -0.24 -0.69 13.11
C ALA A 473 -0.46 0.19 14.35
N LEU A 474 0.45 1.13 14.68
CA LEU A 474 0.31 1.94 15.89
C LEU A 474 -0.93 2.87 15.84
N PRO A 475 -1.15 3.70 14.79
CA PRO A 475 -2.39 4.47 14.65
C PRO A 475 -3.64 3.61 14.62
N ILE A 476 -3.61 2.47 13.89
CA ILE A 476 -4.73 1.52 13.83
C ILE A 476 -5.06 1.02 15.24
N MET A 477 -4.05 0.57 15.98
CA MET A 477 -4.21 0.02 17.32
C MET A 477 -4.81 1.06 18.26
N ASP A 478 -4.29 2.29 18.32
CA ASP A 478 -4.83 3.31 19.22
C ASP A 478 -6.31 3.62 18.94
N THR A 479 -6.68 3.67 17.66
CA THR A 479 -8.03 3.94 17.18
C THR A 479 -8.99 2.79 17.49
N VAL A 480 -8.61 1.57 17.16
CA VAL A 480 -9.41 0.37 17.44
C VAL A 480 -9.61 0.20 18.95
N LEU A 481 -8.56 0.40 19.74
CA LEU A 481 -8.64 0.38 21.19
C LEU A 481 -9.62 1.44 21.72
N ALA A 482 -9.59 2.66 21.19
CA ALA A 482 -10.51 3.72 21.59
C ALA A 482 -11.97 3.38 21.24
N ILE A 483 -12.23 2.92 20.01
CA ILE A 483 -13.58 2.52 19.56
C ILE A 483 -14.13 1.39 20.43
N LEU A 484 -13.33 0.35 20.70
CA LEU A 484 -13.74 -0.77 21.53
C LEU A 484 -14.01 -0.34 22.97
N ARG A 485 -13.14 0.50 23.57
CA ARG A 485 -13.35 1.05 24.91
C ARG A 485 -14.66 1.83 25.01
N ARG A 486 -14.95 2.71 24.05
CA ARG A 486 -16.19 3.52 24.02
C ARG A 486 -17.43 2.63 23.88
N LYS A 487 -17.41 1.69 22.93
CA LYS A 487 -18.53 0.77 22.69
C LYS A 487 -18.82 -0.11 23.92
N LEU A 488 -17.78 -0.61 24.59
CA LEU A 488 -17.93 -1.42 25.81
C LEU A 488 -18.38 -0.60 27.02
N ALA A 489 -18.15 0.71 27.03
CA ALA A 489 -18.68 1.64 28.02
C ALA A 489 -20.10 2.15 27.68
N GLY A 490 -20.69 1.73 26.56
CA GLY A 490 -21.99 2.22 26.10
C GLY A 490 -21.98 3.67 25.60
N LEU A 491 -20.79 4.23 25.32
CA LEU A 491 -20.62 5.59 24.84
C LEU A 491 -20.64 5.66 23.30
N PRO A 492 -21.08 6.79 22.70
CA PRO A 492 -20.94 7.03 21.27
C PRO A 492 -19.48 6.90 20.82
N MET A 493 -19.26 6.40 19.59
CA MET A 493 -17.91 6.27 19.02
C MET A 493 -17.17 7.62 18.91
N SER A 494 -17.91 8.72 18.76
CA SER A 494 -17.41 10.10 18.68
C SER A 494 -17.17 10.76 20.05
N ALA A 495 -17.44 10.06 21.16
CA ALA A 495 -17.22 10.62 22.49
C ALA A 495 -15.72 10.87 22.74
N PRO A 496 -15.33 12.00 23.37
CA PRO A 496 -13.94 12.26 23.72
C PRO A 496 -13.37 11.14 24.60
N ASP A 497 -12.16 10.66 24.29
CA ASP A 497 -11.45 9.66 25.10
C ASP A 497 -10.10 10.25 25.56
N ARG A 498 -9.74 10.02 26.82
CA ARG A 498 -8.47 10.46 27.44
C ARG A 498 -7.51 9.30 27.71
N ASN A 499 -7.86 8.09 27.25
CA ASN A 499 -7.10 6.87 27.48
C ASN A 499 -6.41 6.34 26.21
N HIS A 500 -6.12 7.23 25.27
CA HIS A 500 -5.19 6.96 24.17
C HIS A 500 -3.81 6.57 24.71
N ILE A 501 -3.10 5.73 23.98
CA ILE A 501 -1.81 5.16 24.39
C ILE A 501 -0.83 6.28 24.75
N HIS A 502 -0.77 7.34 23.95
CA HIS A 502 0.11 8.48 24.21
C HIS A 502 -0.22 9.21 25.52
N HIS A 503 -1.49 9.33 25.91
CA HIS A 503 -1.89 9.89 27.21
C HIS A 503 -1.59 8.94 28.38
N ILE A 504 -1.65 7.62 28.16
CA ILE A 504 -1.25 6.63 29.18
C ILE A 504 0.26 6.76 29.43
N LEU A 505 1.07 6.75 28.37
CA LEU A 505 2.52 6.87 28.48
C LEU A 505 2.96 8.23 29.04
N LEU A 506 2.29 9.31 28.66
CA LEU A 506 2.54 10.64 29.24
C LEU A 506 2.31 10.64 30.76
N ARG A 507 1.21 10.04 31.24
CA ARG A 507 0.91 9.93 32.67
C ARG A 507 1.93 9.05 33.40
N SER A 508 2.37 7.95 32.79
CA SER A 508 3.34 7.03 33.37
C SER A 508 4.74 7.65 33.48
N PHE A 509 5.22 8.32 32.43
CA PHE A 509 6.58 8.86 32.39
C PHE A 509 6.71 10.32 32.84
N LYS A 510 5.58 11.05 32.94
CA LYS A 510 5.52 12.50 33.22
C LYS A 510 6.42 13.34 32.29
N SER A 511 6.67 12.86 31.08
CA SER A 511 7.56 13.49 30.10
C SER A 511 7.11 13.17 28.68
N VAL A 512 6.87 14.21 27.88
CA VAL A 512 6.48 14.09 26.47
C VAL A 512 7.56 13.35 25.68
N LYS A 513 8.83 13.78 25.79
CA LYS A 513 9.96 13.17 25.09
C LYS A 513 10.07 11.67 25.34
N LYS A 514 9.95 11.23 26.59
CA LYS A 514 10.01 9.80 26.94
C LYS A 514 8.86 9.01 26.33
N ALA A 515 7.63 9.54 26.39
CA ALA A 515 6.46 8.90 25.80
C ALA A 515 6.61 8.76 24.27
N VAL A 516 7.04 9.83 23.59
CA VAL A 516 7.25 9.84 22.14
C VAL A 516 8.34 8.86 21.70
N VAL A 517 9.50 8.84 22.38
CA VAL A 517 10.59 7.89 22.04
C VAL A 517 10.17 6.43 22.22
N VAL A 518 9.36 6.12 23.24
CA VAL A 518 8.80 4.77 23.41
C VAL A 518 7.87 4.41 22.26
N LEU A 519 7.01 5.35 21.84
CA LEU A 519 6.11 5.13 20.71
C LEU A 519 6.87 4.95 19.39
N TYR A 520 7.92 5.74 19.14
CA TYR A 520 8.82 5.54 18.00
C TYR A 520 9.50 4.17 18.02
N THR A 521 9.86 3.67 19.20
CA THR A 521 10.45 2.33 19.34
C THR A 521 9.44 1.25 18.96
N ILE A 522 8.18 1.42 19.38
CA ILE A 522 7.08 0.52 18.99
C ILE A 522 6.83 0.58 17.48
N ASP A 523 6.82 1.78 16.89
CA ASP A 523 6.71 1.98 15.44
C ASP A 523 7.83 1.29 14.69
N LEU A 524 9.08 1.41 15.17
CA LEU A 524 10.22 0.75 14.55
C LEU A 524 10.06 -0.78 14.55
N VAL A 525 9.54 -1.37 15.63
CA VAL A 525 9.25 -2.80 15.69
C VAL A 525 8.21 -3.19 14.63
N PHE A 526 7.14 -2.41 14.49
CA PHE A 526 6.13 -2.65 13.45
C PHE A 526 6.68 -2.49 12.04
N VAL A 527 7.54 -1.50 11.81
CA VAL A 527 8.24 -1.34 10.53
C VAL A 527 9.10 -2.55 10.22
N VAL A 528 9.92 -3.02 11.17
CA VAL A 528 10.78 -4.20 10.97
C VAL A 528 9.94 -5.44 10.67
N LEU A 529 8.82 -5.63 11.36
CA LEU A 529 7.92 -6.76 11.11
C LEU A 529 7.26 -6.68 9.73
N GLY A 530 6.76 -5.51 9.33
CA GLY A 530 6.11 -5.32 8.03
C GLY A 530 7.10 -5.44 6.86
N VAL A 531 8.27 -4.80 6.96
CA VAL A 531 9.35 -4.93 5.95
C VAL A 531 9.85 -6.36 5.88
N GLY A 532 10.08 -7.00 7.03
CA GLY A 532 10.52 -8.40 7.09
C GLY A 532 9.50 -9.35 6.47
N LEU A 533 8.20 -9.09 6.67
CA LEU A 533 7.14 -9.85 6.01
C LEU A 533 7.17 -9.64 4.49
N ALA A 534 7.25 -8.39 4.02
CA ALA A 534 7.32 -8.09 2.60
C ALA A 534 8.53 -8.76 1.94
N ALA A 535 9.72 -8.64 2.55
CA ALA A 535 10.92 -9.31 2.07
C ALA A 535 10.75 -10.84 2.04
N ALA A 536 10.22 -11.43 3.11
CA ALA A 536 10.04 -12.88 3.17
C ALA A 536 9.09 -13.41 2.09
N VAL A 537 8.07 -12.64 1.70
CA VAL A 537 7.19 -13.02 0.59
C VAL A 537 7.86 -12.78 -0.76
N ALA A 538 8.47 -11.61 -0.96
CA ALA A 538 9.08 -11.23 -2.23
C ALA A 538 10.19 -12.19 -2.67
N PHE A 539 10.95 -12.73 -1.72
CA PHE A 539 12.04 -13.68 -1.99
C PHE A 539 11.64 -15.15 -1.75
N GLY A 540 10.34 -15.46 -1.63
CA GLY A 540 9.85 -16.85 -1.54
C GLY A 540 10.11 -17.57 -0.22
N PHE A 541 10.66 -16.90 0.80
CA PHE A 541 10.97 -17.49 2.11
C PHE A 541 9.72 -17.81 2.97
N ALA A 542 8.60 -17.15 2.71
CA ALA A 542 7.36 -17.34 3.46
C ALA A 542 6.24 -17.88 2.57
N ARG A 543 5.68 -19.03 2.95
CA ARG A 543 4.42 -19.51 2.36
C ARG A 543 3.30 -18.57 2.79
N TYR A 544 2.40 -18.22 1.87
CA TYR A 544 1.28 -17.31 2.13
C TYR A 544 0.47 -17.67 3.40
N LEU A 545 0.27 -18.96 3.69
CA LEU A 545 -0.42 -19.41 4.91
C LEU A 545 0.28 -18.99 6.20
N LEU A 546 1.62 -18.97 6.23
CA LEU A 546 2.40 -18.51 7.38
C LEU A 546 2.18 -17.01 7.60
N VAL A 547 2.18 -16.23 6.51
CA VAL A 547 1.93 -14.78 6.53
C VAL A 547 0.57 -14.45 7.14
N TYR A 548 -0.49 -15.07 6.62
CA TYR A 548 -1.84 -14.88 7.14
C TYR A 548 -1.96 -15.39 8.58
N GLY A 549 -1.29 -16.49 8.92
CA GLY A 549 -1.23 -17.01 10.29
C GLY A 549 -0.60 -16.01 11.27
N VAL A 550 0.58 -15.47 10.94
CA VAL A 550 1.28 -14.46 11.76
C VAL A 550 0.44 -13.19 11.89
N ALA A 551 -0.12 -12.68 10.80
CA ALA A 551 -0.99 -11.51 10.82
C ALA A 551 -2.23 -11.75 11.70
N THR A 552 -2.87 -12.91 11.59
CA THR A 552 -4.04 -13.29 12.40
C THR A 552 -3.69 -13.35 13.89
N VAL A 553 -2.57 -13.98 14.24
CA VAL A 553 -2.10 -14.03 15.65
C VAL A 553 -1.78 -12.63 16.16
N PHE A 554 -1.12 -11.80 15.35
CA PHE A 554 -0.77 -10.43 15.71
C PHE A 554 -1.99 -9.56 15.96
N PHE A 555 -2.88 -9.41 14.96
CA PHE A 555 -4.11 -8.64 15.10
C PHE A 555 -5.05 -9.25 16.16
N GLY A 556 -5.05 -10.58 16.30
CA GLY A 556 -5.75 -11.29 17.37
C GLY A 556 -5.23 -10.93 18.77
N MET A 557 -3.91 -10.80 18.95
CA MET A 557 -3.30 -10.39 20.22
C MET A 557 -3.60 -8.91 20.54
N VAL A 558 -3.58 -8.04 19.53
CA VAL A 558 -4.02 -6.64 19.67
C VAL A 558 -5.49 -6.59 20.10
N GLY A 559 -6.37 -7.36 19.44
CA GLY A 559 -7.78 -7.48 19.81
C GLY A 559 -7.99 -8.05 21.22
N ALA A 560 -7.23 -9.07 21.61
CA ALA A 560 -7.33 -9.68 22.94
C ALA A 560 -6.85 -8.74 24.05
N THR A 561 -5.74 -8.03 23.84
CA THR A 561 -5.25 -7.02 24.79
C THR A 561 -6.22 -5.86 24.92
N ALA A 562 -6.86 -5.44 23.81
CA ALA A 562 -7.95 -4.47 23.79
C ALA A 562 -9.11 -4.88 24.69
N ILE A 563 -9.64 -6.09 24.46
CA ILE A 563 -10.78 -6.63 25.18
C ILE A 563 -10.44 -6.75 26.66
N LYS A 564 -9.25 -7.29 26.99
CA LYS A 564 -8.80 -7.42 28.39
C LYS A 564 -8.70 -6.07 29.09
N ALA A 565 -8.12 -5.05 28.45
CA ALA A 565 -8.01 -3.71 29.01
C ALA A 565 -9.39 -3.07 29.24
N ALA A 566 -10.30 -3.24 28.29
CA ALA A 566 -11.66 -2.70 28.40
C ALA A 566 -12.50 -3.42 29.46
N LEU A 567 -12.42 -4.75 29.56
CA LEU A 567 -13.07 -5.53 30.61
C LEU A 567 -12.58 -5.12 32.00
N ARG A 568 -11.27 -4.92 32.17
CA ARG A 568 -10.68 -4.43 33.43
C ARG A 568 -11.24 -3.07 33.83
N HIS A 569 -11.36 -2.15 32.86
CA HIS A 569 -11.96 -0.84 33.12
C HIS A 569 -13.42 -0.94 33.56
N ARG A 570 -14.23 -1.78 32.91
CA ARG A 570 -15.63 -2.01 33.28
C ARG A 570 -15.76 -2.57 34.70
N TRP A 571 -14.95 -3.56 35.07
CA TRP A 571 -14.92 -4.09 36.43
C TRP A 571 -14.52 -3.04 37.46
N MET A 572 -13.53 -2.20 37.15
CA MET A 572 -13.09 -1.11 38.03
C MET A 572 -14.22 -0.09 38.26
N MET A 573 -14.96 0.28 37.22
CA MET A 573 -16.12 1.19 37.36
C MET A 573 -17.25 0.56 38.19
N GLN A 574 -17.58 -0.71 37.95
CA GLN A 574 -18.60 -1.41 38.73
C GLN A 574 -18.21 -1.54 40.21
N THR A 575 -16.93 -1.77 40.52
CA THR A 575 -16.45 -1.81 41.91
C THR A 575 -16.46 -0.44 42.57
N LEU A 576 -16.15 0.62 41.83
CA LEU A 576 -16.27 2.00 42.33
C LEU A 576 -17.74 2.39 42.57
N GLU A 577 -18.67 2.01 41.69
CA GLU A 577 -20.11 2.23 41.89
C GLU A 577 -20.67 1.40 43.06
N ALA A 578 -20.20 0.17 43.25
CA ALA A 578 -20.56 -0.66 44.39
C ALA A 578 -20.05 -0.02 45.69
N ARG A 579 -18.76 0.33 45.77
CA ARG A 579 -18.18 1.02 46.93
C ARG A 579 -18.82 2.38 47.20
N GLY A 580 -19.16 3.14 46.16
CA GLY A 580 -19.85 4.42 46.31
C GLY A 580 -21.26 4.25 46.91
N ARG A 581 -21.97 3.18 46.53
CA ARG A 581 -23.26 2.83 47.15
C ARG A 581 -23.10 2.32 48.58
N ASP A 582 -22.06 1.54 48.87
CA ASP A 582 -21.77 1.06 50.21
C ASP A 582 -21.43 2.22 51.17
N VAL A 583 -20.65 3.20 50.72
CA VAL A 583 -20.31 4.41 51.50
C VAL A 583 -21.54 5.29 51.75
N VAL A 584 -22.43 5.45 50.75
CA VAL A 584 -23.69 6.19 50.94
C VAL A 584 -24.65 5.45 51.88
N SER A 585 -24.69 4.11 51.78
CA SER A 585 -25.44 3.24 52.69
C SER A 585 -24.95 3.37 54.13
N GLU A 586 -23.64 3.27 54.38
CA GLU A 586 -23.04 3.45 55.71
C GLU A 586 -23.27 4.86 56.27
N ALA A 587 -23.15 5.91 55.44
CA ALA A 587 -23.42 7.29 55.84
C ALA A 587 -24.89 7.52 56.20
N SER A 588 -25.82 6.82 55.54
CA SER A 588 -27.26 6.88 55.82
C SER A 588 -27.71 6.03 57.03
N ALA A 589 -26.85 5.10 57.47
CA ALA A 589 -27.11 4.22 58.61
C ALA A 589 -26.63 4.81 59.96
N VAL A 590 -26.09 6.02 59.97
CA VAL A 590 -25.83 6.76 61.21
C VAL A 590 -27.16 7.15 61.83
N PRO A 591 -27.54 6.62 63.01
CA PRO A 591 -28.80 6.98 63.65
C PRO A 591 -28.80 8.48 63.96
N PRO A 592 -29.97 9.17 63.89
CA PRO A 592 -30.05 10.56 64.28
C PRO A 592 -29.55 10.70 65.72
N ALA A 593 -28.65 11.65 65.96
CA ALA A 593 -28.19 11.95 67.30
C ALA A 593 -29.40 12.26 68.19
N GLU A 594 -29.54 11.55 69.31
CA GLU A 594 -30.54 11.85 70.33
C GLU A 594 -30.34 13.28 70.81
N GLU A 595 -31.31 14.13 70.48
CA GLU A 595 -31.43 15.50 70.95
C GLU A 595 -31.76 15.44 72.45
N SER A 596 -30.73 15.42 73.30
CA SER A 596 -30.91 15.45 74.75
C SER A 596 -31.28 16.86 75.19
N GLU A 597 -32.56 17.06 75.48
CA GLU A 597 -33.09 18.14 76.31
C GLU A 597 -32.23 18.32 77.58
N ARG A 598 -31.59 19.49 77.72
CA ARG A 598 -31.28 20.10 79.02
C ARG A 598 -31.32 21.62 78.92
N ASP A 599 -32.53 22.16 79.00
CA ASP A 599 -32.80 23.47 79.56
C ASP A 599 -33.53 23.24 80.90
N ALA A 600 -32.80 23.40 82.02
CA ALA A 600 -33.33 23.73 83.36
C ALA A 600 -32.16 23.77 84.36
N GLY A 601 -31.75 24.99 84.74
CA GLY A 601 -30.80 25.24 85.83
C GLY A 601 -30.05 26.54 85.69
#